data_AF-A0A8D8FFB4-F1
#
_entry.id   AF-A0A8D8FFB4-F1
#
_cell.length_a   1.000
_cell.length_b   1.000
_cell.length_c   1.000
_cell.angle_alpha   90.00
_cell.angle_beta   90.00
_cell.angle_gamma   90.00
#
_symmetry.space_group_name_H-M   'P 1'
#
loop_
_entity.id
_entity.type
_entity.pdbx_description
1 polymer ?
#
loop_
_entity_poly.entity_id
_entity_poly.type
_entity_poly.pdbx_seq_one_letter_code
_entity_poly.pdbx_strand_id
1 'polypeptide(L)'
;MFQHDMQEAQRNEITIPDMDADVFEEVLRYIYTDSVERLPGMAYELLEAAEKYDLTRLKVLCEIELLAGITAKSATKTLEFADLYRADELKARTLQFIARNLSEIPNWKEFCSAKPDLVAEVLDEIARGKPKALKVNTTEID
;
A
#
# COMPACT_ATOMS: atom_id res chain seq x y z
N MET A 1 20.57 -0.02 18.47
CA MET A 1 19.96 1.12 19.16
C MET A 1 20.15 1.04 20.67
N PHE A 2 19.61 0.03 21.37
CA PHE A 2 19.66 -0.02 22.84
C PHE A 2 20.79 -0.85 23.45
N GLN A 3 21.37 -1.79 22.70
CA GLN A 3 22.41 -2.72 23.20
C GLN A 3 23.84 -2.23 22.97
N HIS A 4 24.01 -1.10 22.30
CA HIS A 4 25.30 -0.53 21.96
C HIS A 4 25.45 0.86 22.56
N ASP A 5 26.70 1.28 22.75
CA ASP A 5 27.07 2.52 23.44
C ASP A 5 26.84 3.75 22.54
N MET A 6 25.58 3.94 22.14
CA MET A 6 25.08 5.04 21.33
C MET A 6 24.47 6.13 22.24
N GLN A 7 24.28 7.34 21.71
CA GLN A 7 23.79 8.47 22.50
C GLN A 7 22.41 8.19 23.12
N GLU A 8 21.57 7.44 22.43
CA GLU A 8 20.24 7.01 22.86
C GLU A 8 20.30 6.13 24.12
N ALA A 9 21.27 5.21 24.16
CA ALA A 9 21.49 4.33 25.31
C ALA A 9 22.06 5.09 26.51
N GLN A 10 22.93 6.07 26.26
CA GLN A 10 23.54 6.90 27.33
C GLN A 10 22.55 7.89 27.93
N ARG A 11 21.66 8.46 27.12
CA ARG A 11 20.66 9.45 27.54
C ARG A 11 19.34 8.82 27.99
N ASN A 12 19.14 7.53 27.69
CA ASN A 12 17.88 6.82 27.90
C ASN A 12 16.68 7.56 27.28
N GLU A 13 16.91 8.16 26.11
CA GLU A 13 15.98 9.05 25.41
C GLU A 13 16.12 8.79 23.90
N ILE A 14 14.99 8.68 23.21
CA ILE A 14 14.93 8.58 21.75
C ILE A 14 13.95 9.64 21.25
N THR A 15 14.41 10.46 20.30
CA THR A 15 13.57 11.42 19.58
C THR A 15 13.17 10.81 18.24
N ILE A 16 11.87 10.82 17.93
CA ILE A 16 11.32 10.33 16.66
C ILE A 16 10.69 11.54 15.95
N PRO A 17 11.41 12.22 15.04
CA PRO A 17 10.94 13.49 14.44
C PRO A 17 10.01 13.29 13.23
N ASP A 18 9.98 12.08 12.67
CA ASP A 18 9.35 11.73 11.40
C ASP A 18 8.05 10.93 11.57
N MET A 19 7.43 11.00 12.75
CA MET A 19 6.18 10.29 13.04
C MET A 19 5.30 11.10 13.98
N ASP A 20 4.02 11.19 13.67
CA ASP A 20 3.04 11.82 14.54
C ASP A 20 2.89 11.04 15.85
N ALA A 21 2.70 11.78 16.95
CA ALA A 21 2.58 11.20 18.28
C ALA A 21 1.42 10.18 18.38
N ASP A 22 0.29 10.48 17.73
CA ASP A 22 -0.87 9.59 17.70
C ASP A 22 -0.58 8.27 16.96
N VAL A 23 0.22 8.31 15.89
CA VAL A 23 0.64 7.11 15.14
C VAL A 23 1.55 6.26 16.01
N PHE A 24 2.54 6.89 16.65
CA PHE A 24 3.46 6.18 17.51
C PHE A 24 2.77 5.60 18.76
N GLU A 25 1.75 6.27 19.29
CA GLU A 25 0.91 5.74 20.36
C GLU A 25 0.23 4.43 19.95
N GLU A 26 -0.35 4.36 18.75
CA GLU A 26 -0.94 3.11 18.24
C GLU A 26 0.11 2.02 17.99
N VAL A 27 1.30 2.39 17.52
CA VAL A 27 2.42 1.44 17.38
C VAL A 27 2.80 0.84 18.74
N LEU A 28 2.92 1.67 19.78
CA LEU A 28 3.19 1.21 21.14
C LEU A 28 2.05 0.34 21.67
N ARG A 29 0.80 0.75 21.49
CA ARG A 29 -0.37 -0.05 21.85
C ARG A 29 -0.30 -1.43 21.19
N TYR A 30 0.00 -1.48 19.90
CA TYR A 30 0.17 -2.72 19.17
C TYR A 30 1.29 -3.58 19.76
N ILE A 31 2.47 -3.03 20.01
CA ILE A 31 3.61 -3.76 20.60
C ILE A 31 3.25 -4.39 21.95
N TYR A 32 2.49 -3.70 22.79
CA TYR A 32 2.15 -4.16 24.14
C TYR A 32 0.90 -5.06 24.20
N THR A 33 -0.02 -4.94 23.25
CA THR A 33 -1.35 -5.58 23.34
C THR A 33 -1.72 -6.46 22.14
N ASP A 34 -0.93 -6.43 21.07
CA ASP A 34 -1.23 -7.04 19.77
C ASP A 34 -2.55 -6.57 19.13
N SER A 35 -3.00 -5.37 19.48
CA SER A 35 -4.26 -4.77 19.02
C SER A 35 -4.06 -3.36 18.48
N VAL A 36 -4.88 -2.99 17.49
CA VAL A 36 -4.91 -1.65 16.86
C VAL A 36 -6.33 -1.13 16.91
N GLU A 37 -6.56 0.04 17.49
CA GLU A 37 -7.91 0.60 17.66
C GLU A 37 -8.29 1.52 16.49
N ARG A 38 -7.30 2.26 15.94
CA ARG A 38 -7.52 3.30 14.93
C ARG A 38 -7.12 2.91 13.51
N LEU A 39 -7.11 1.60 13.20
CA LEU A 39 -6.57 1.08 11.93
C LEU A 39 -7.17 1.73 10.66
N PRO A 40 -8.50 1.83 10.48
CA PRO A 40 -9.08 2.36 9.23
C PRO A 40 -8.69 3.82 8.93
N GLY A 41 -8.46 4.62 9.98
CA GLY A 41 -8.10 6.03 9.85
C GLY A 41 -6.60 6.29 9.70
N MET A 42 -5.76 5.30 9.98
CA MET A 42 -4.31 5.44 10.10
C MET A 42 -3.54 4.37 9.32
N ALA A 43 -4.20 3.63 8.43
CA ALA A 43 -3.61 2.46 7.78
C ALA A 43 -2.37 2.79 6.94
N TYR A 44 -2.28 3.99 6.36
CA TYR A 44 -1.10 4.41 5.60
C TYR A 44 0.09 4.70 6.51
N GLU A 45 -0.14 5.47 7.57
CA GLU A 45 0.84 5.90 8.55
C GLU A 45 1.34 4.70 9.39
N LEU A 46 0.44 3.78 9.72
CA LEU A 46 0.77 2.54 10.40
C LEU A 46 1.50 1.55 9.49
N LEU A 47 1.23 1.53 8.18
CA LEU A 47 2.01 0.73 7.23
C LEU A 47 3.47 1.21 7.17
N GLU A 48 3.67 2.52 7.08
CA GLU A 48 4.99 3.14 7.16
C GLU A 48 5.71 2.79 8.46
N ALA A 49 5.04 2.97 9.59
CA ALA A 49 5.60 2.65 10.90
C ALA A 49 5.92 1.16 11.04
N ALA A 50 5.05 0.28 10.52
CA ALA A 50 5.25 -1.16 10.58
C ALA A 50 6.47 -1.61 9.78
N GLU A 51 6.70 -1.03 8.59
CA GLU A 51 7.93 -1.30 7.83
C GLU A 51 9.17 -0.74 8.54
N LYS A 52 9.10 0.47 9.10
CA LYS A 52 10.22 1.11 9.81
C LYS A 52 10.68 0.35 11.05
N TYR A 53 9.74 -0.20 11.81
CA TYR A 53 10.01 -0.92 13.07
C TYR A 53 9.95 -2.45 12.93
N ASP A 54 9.90 -2.97 11.69
CA ASP A 54 9.86 -4.40 11.38
C ASP A 54 8.71 -5.17 12.08
N LEU A 55 7.53 -4.55 12.12
CA LEU A 55 6.31 -5.10 12.71
C LEU A 55 5.49 -5.84 11.65
N THR A 56 5.98 -7.00 11.21
CA THR A 56 5.44 -7.74 10.06
C THR A 56 3.94 -8.02 10.15
N ARG A 57 3.42 -8.38 11.34
CA ARG A 57 1.97 -8.67 11.52
C ARG A 57 1.11 -7.41 11.45
N LEU A 58 1.58 -6.29 11.99
CA LEU A 58 0.90 -5.00 11.84
C LEU A 58 0.86 -4.58 10.38
N LYS A 59 1.97 -4.78 9.66
CA LYS A 59 2.07 -4.51 8.22
C LYS A 59 0.96 -5.23 7.45
N VAL A 60 0.83 -6.54 7.65
CA VAL A 60 -0.23 -7.36 7.03
C VAL A 60 -1.64 -6.86 7.36
N LEU A 61 -1.89 -6.45 8.60
CA LEU A 61 -3.20 -5.87 8.98
C LEU A 61 -3.48 -4.58 8.23
N CYS A 62 -2.49 -3.70 8.09
CA CYS A 62 -2.62 -2.47 7.30
C CYS A 62 -2.87 -2.77 5.81
N GLU A 63 -2.19 -3.76 5.25
CA GLU A 63 -2.40 -4.20 3.86
C GLU A 63 -3.84 -4.70 3.63
N ILE A 64 -4.39 -5.48 4.55
CA ILE A 64 -5.77 -5.98 4.47
C ILE A 64 -6.77 -4.82 4.50
N GLU A 65 -6.58 -3.87 5.42
CA GLU A 65 -7.46 -2.70 5.57
C GLU A 65 -7.42 -1.81 4.32
N LEU A 66 -6.21 -1.49 3.83
CA LEU A 66 -6.03 -0.67 2.62
C LEU A 66 -6.62 -1.33 1.38
N LEU A 67 -6.48 -2.66 1.26
CA LEU A 67 -7.05 -3.41 0.16
C LEU A 67 -8.58 -3.46 0.22
N ALA A 68 -9.16 -3.61 1.41
CA ALA A 68 -10.61 -3.60 1.60
C ALA A 68 -11.23 -2.24 1.25
N GLY A 69 -10.51 -1.15 1.52
CA GLY A 69 -10.92 0.24 1.25
C GLY A 69 -10.46 0.80 -0.10
N ILE A 70 -9.90 -0.01 -1.01
CA ILE A 70 -9.39 0.50 -2.28
C ILE A 70 -10.51 1.06 -3.18
N THR A 71 -10.27 2.23 -3.76
CA THR A 71 -11.19 2.89 -4.70
C THR A 71 -10.42 3.42 -5.90
N ALA A 72 -11.11 3.75 -7.00
CA ALA A 72 -10.46 4.36 -8.16
C ALA A 72 -9.69 5.66 -7.83
N LYS A 73 -10.14 6.40 -6.80
CA LYS A 73 -9.47 7.63 -6.34
C LYS A 73 -8.23 7.36 -5.49
N SER A 74 -8.23 6.27 -4.71
CA SER A 74 -7.10 5.92 -3.83
C SER A 74 -6.07 5.01 -4.50
N ALA A 75 -6.43 4.30 -5.55
CA ALA A 75 -5.61 3.22 -6.12
C ALA A 75 -4.18 3.64 -6.52
N THR A 76 -4.00 4.81 -7.14
CA THR A 76 -2.65 5.31 -7.52
C THR A 76 -1.80 5.62 -6.28
N LYS A 77 -2.38 6.27 -5.26
CA LYS A 77 -1.71 6.50 -3.96
C LYS A 77 -1.39 5.17 -3.27
N THR A 78 -2.33 4.24 -3.24
CA THR A 78 -2.13 2.92 -2.61
C THR A 78 -1.00 2.15 -3.29
N LEU A 79 -0.89 2.23 -4.63
CA LEU A 79 0.18 1.57 -5.37
C LEU A 79 1.56 2.16 -5.02
N GLU A 80 1.67 3.49 -4.95
CA GLU A 80 2.92 4.16 -4.57
C GLU A 80 3.34 3.80 -3.15
N PHE A 81 2.40 3.78 -2.21
CA PHE A 81 2.68 3.39 -0.83
C PHE A 81 3.10 1.93 -0.73
N ALA A 82 2.42 1.04 -1.46
CA ALA A 82 2.74 -0.37 -1.43
C ALA A 82 4.15 -0.64 -1.99
N ASP A 83 4.56 0.08 -3.03
CA ASP A 83 5.91 0.02 -3.56
C ASP A 83 6.96 0.60 -2.59
N LEU A 84 6.70 1.80 -2.05
CA LEU A 84 7.62 2.51 -1.17
C LEU A 84 7.93 1.73 0.12
N TYR A 85 6.90 1.14 0.73
CA TYR A 85 7.00 0.40 1.99
C TYR A 85 7.05 -1.12 1.79
N ARG A 86 7.37 -1.59 0.58
CA ARG A 86 7.61 -3.02 0.25
C ARG A 86 6.46 -3.93 0.67
N ALA A 87 5.22 -3.46 0.51
CA ALA A 87 4.00 -4.20 0.80
C ALA A 87 3.59 -5.00 -0.45
N ASP A 88 4.28 -6.10 -0.70
CA ASP A 88 4.22 -6.81 -1.97
C ASP A 88 2.83 -7.36 -2.33
N GLU A 89 2.08 -7.89 -1.35
CA GLU A 89 0.73 -8.41 -1.58
C GLU A 89 -0.23 -7.25 -1.87
N LEU A 90 -0.20 -6.17 -1.07
CA LEU A 90 -0.95 -4.95 -1.37
C LEU A 90 -0.62 -4.39 -2.76
N LYS A 91 0.66 -4.37 -3.14
CA LYS A 91 1.11 -3.90 -4.46
C LYS A 91 0.51 -4.74 -5.57
N ALA A 92 0.66 -6.08 -5.51
CA ALA A 92 0.14 -7.00 -6.51
C ALA A 92 -1.39 -6.88 -6.68
N ARG A 93 -2.12 -6.77 -5.58
CA ARG A 93 -3.59 -6.62 -5.60
C ARG A 93 -4.03 -5.27 -6.14
N THR A 94 -3.29 -4.21 -5.80
CA THR A 94 -3.55 -2.86 -6.30
C THR A 94 -3.28 -2.76 -7.81
N LEU A 95 -2.20 -3.38 -8.30
CA LEU A 95 -1.92 -3.49 -9.74
C LEU A 95 -3.08 -4.16 -10.47
N GLN A 96 -3.58 -5.29 -9.97
CA GLN A 96 -4.74 -5.99 -10.54
C GLN A 96 -6.01 -5.12 -10.54
N PHE A 97 -6.23 -4.36 -9.46
CA PHE A 97 -7.37 -3.46 -9.37
C PHE A 97 -7.29 -2.34 -10.43
N ILE A 98 -6.12 -1.70 -10.56
CA ILE A 98 -5.90 -0.63 -11.56
C ILE A 98 -6.03 -1.19 -12.98
N ALA A 99 -5.40 -2.33 -13.26
CA ALA A 99 -5.46 -2.97 -14.58
C ALA A 99 -6.91 -3.24 -15.04
N ARG A 100 -7.81 -3.59 -14.12
CA ARG A 100 -9.23 -3.87 -14.42
C ARG A 100 -10.09 -2.61 -14.55
N ASN A 101 -9.73 -1.53 -13.86
CA ASN A 101 -10.54 -0.32 -13.75
C ASN A 101 -9.82 0.91 -14.32
N LEU A 102 -8.88 0.72 -15.26
CA LEU A 102 -7.98 1.77 -15.74
C LEU A 102 -8.72 3.02 -16.24
N SER A 103 -9.86 2.82 -16.91
CA SER A 103 -10.71 3.90 -17.43
C SER A 103 -11.34 4.77 -16.35
N GLU A 104 -11.43 4.28 -15.12
CA GLU A 104 -12.06 4.96 -13.99
C GLU A 104 -11.04 5.69 -13.10
N ILE A 105 -9.74 5.49 -13.33
CA ILE A 105 -8.66 6.12 -12.55
C ILE A 105 -8.53 7.60 -12.97
N PRO A 106 -8.87 8.57 -12.10
CA PRO A 106 -9.02 9.97 -12.49
C PRO A 106 -7.69 10.67 -12.79
N ASN A 107 -6.59 10.25 -12.15
CA ASN A 107 -5.26 10.87 -12.24
C ASN A 107 -4.24 10.00 -12.97
N TRP A 108 -4.71 9.09 -13.85
CA TRP A 108 -3.84 8.12 -14.51
C TRP A 108 -2.77 8.78 -15.38
N LYS A 109 -3.09 9.88 -16.07
CA LYS A 109 -2.13 10.56 -16.97
C LYS A 109 -0.98 11.22 -16.19
N GLU A 110 -1.31 11.85 -15.07
CA GLU A 110 -0.33 12.44 -14.16
C GLU A 110 0.54 11.34 -13.54
N PHE A 111 -0.09 10.23 -13.14
CA PHE A 111 0.61 9.05 -12.62
C PHE A 111 1.60 8.47 -13.63
N CYS A 112 1.22 8.36 -14.90
CA CYS A 112 2.10 7.92 -16.00
C CYS A 112 3.39 8.73 -16.10
N SER A 113 3.31 10.05 -15.87
CA SER A 113 4.47 10.93 -15.92
C SER A 113 5.32 10.84 -14.65
N ALA A 114 4.69 10.64 -13.49
CA ALA A 114 5.35 10.66 -12.20
C ALA A 114 6.08 9.35 -11.85
N LYS A 115 5.52 8.19 -12.24
CA LYS A 115 5.96 6.86 -11.83
C LYS A 115 5.99 5.87 -13.01
N PRO A 116 6.87 6.07 -14.01
CA PRO A 116 6.91 5.23 -15.20
C PRO A 116 7.20 3.75 -14.91
N ASP A 117 7.98 3.45 -13.87
CA ASP A 117 8.29 2.07 -13.48
C ASP A 117 7.03 1.31 -13.03
N LEU A 118 6.22 1.93 -12.17
CA LEU A 118 4.94 1.35 -11.71
C LEU A 118 3.94 1.22 -12.86
N VAL A 119 3.98 2.13 -13.83
CA VAL A 119 3.13 2.07 -15.02
C VAL A 119 3.51 0.88 -15.90
N ALA A 120 4.80 0.60 -16.06
CA ALA A 120 5.25 -0.60 -16.76
C ALA A 120 4.73 -1.87 -16.08
N GLU A 121 4.75 -1.94 -14.75
CA GLU A 121 4.17 -3.05 -14.00
C GLU A 121 2.64 -3.18 -14.21
N VAL A 122 1.90 -2.07 -14.24
CA VAL A 122 0.47 -2.09 -14.56
C VAL A 122 0.24 -2.61 -15.98
N LEU A 123 1.05 -2.19 -16.96
CA LEU A 123 0.95 -2.65 -18.35
C LEU A 123 1.25 -4.15 -18.47
N ASP A 124 2.25 -4.64 -17.74
CA ASP A 124 2.56 -6.07 -17.65
C ASP A 124 1.39 -6.85 -17.05
N GLU A 125 0.75 -6.32 -16.01
CA GLU A 125 -0.42 -6.94 -15.40
C GLU A 125 -1.63 -6.95 -16.35
N ILE A 126 -1.84 -5.88 -17.12
CA ILE A 126 -2.84 -5.84 -18.20
C ILE A 126 -2.53 -6.88 -19.28
N ALA A 127 -1.26 -7.02 -19.68
CA ALA A 127 -0.85 -7.99 -20.70
C ALA A 127 -1.04 -9.45 -20.23
N ARG A 128 -0.83 -9.71 -18.94
CA ARG A 128 -1.12 -11.02 -18.31
C ARG A 128 -2.62 -11.31 -18.25
N GLY A 129 -3.44 -10.29 -18.02
CA GLY A 129 -4.89 -10.38 -18.06
C GLY A 129 -5.46 -10.45 -19.47
N LYS A 130 -5.48 -11.63 -20.11
CA LYS A 130 -6.11 -11.82 -21.43
C LYS A 130 -7.53 -11.19 -21.49
N PRO A 131 -7.90 -10.56 -22.62
CA PRO A 131 -9.14 -9.81 -22.77
C PRO A 131 -10.39 -10.70 -22.68
N LYS A 132 -11.49 -10.15 -22.15
CA LYS A 132 -12.85 -10.65 -22.38
C LYS A 132 -13.01 -10.88 -23.89
N ALA A 133 -13.25 -12.13 -24.29
CA ALA A 133 -13.55 -12.46 -25.68
C ALA A 133 -14.74 -11.61 -26.16
N LEU A 134 -14.51 -10.76 -27.16
CA LEU A 134 -15.57 -10.18 -27.97
C LEU A 134 -16.30 -11.35 -28.62
N LYS A 135 -17.52 -11.65 -28.17
CA LYS A 135 -18.44 -12.49 -28.93
C LYS A 135 -18.76 -11.70 -30.20
N VAL A 136 -18.05 -12.01 -31.28
CA VAL A 136 -18.46 -11.63 -32.63
C VAL A 136 -19.76 -12.40 -32.85
N ASN A 137 -20.89 -11.72 -32.73
CA ASN A 137 -22.16 -12.23 -33.23
C ASN A 137 -22.03 -12.22 -34.76
N THR A 138 -21.59 -13.34 -35.32
CA THR A 138 -21.84 -13.65 -36.73
C THR A 138 -23.32 -14.02 -36.80
N THR A 139 -24.16 -13.02 -37.07
CA THR A 139 -25.54 -13.26 -37.46
C THR A 139 -25.51 -14.07 -38.75
N GLU A 140 -26.07 -15.25 -38.63
CA GLU A 140 -26.55 -16.19 -39.65
C GLU A 140 -26.73 -15.56 -41.04
N ILE A 141 -26.04 -16.15 -42.01
CA ILE A 141 -26.44 -16.16 -43.41
C ILE A 141 -27.36 -17.37 -43.54
N ASP A 142 -28.66 -17.13 -43.67
CA ASP A 142 -29.61 -17.96 -44.40
C ASP A 142 -30.54 -17.02 -45.20
#